data_AF-A0A523XV39-F1
#
_entry.id   AF-A0A523XV39-F1
#
_cell.length_a   1.000
_cell.length_b   1.000
_cell.length_c   1.000
_cell.angle_alpha   90.00
_cell.angle_beta   90.00
_cell.angle_gamma   90.00
#
_symmetry.space_group_name_H-M   'P 1'
#
loop_
_entity.id
_entity.type
_entity.pdbx_description
1 polymer ?
#
loop_
_entity_poly.entity_id
_entity_poly.type
_entity_poly.pdbx_seq_one_letter_code
_entity_poly.pdbx_strand_id
1 'polypeptide(L)'
;MGGHKMKDLIGKCGFNCSRCGSYKENLKTNEDRQRISDGWHKYFGFRMDPQTLLRCDGCQVPQEEKPMRYINCRIRRCAVYNGVKTCANCPAYACEEVKVNSSGHTREKVEARLGNPMPEEEYLAFVEPYQGVKHLEEIRASLEP
;
A
#
# COMPACT_ATOMS: atom_id res chain seq x y z
N MET A 1 27.42 3.19 7.38
CA MET A 1 26.68 2.10 6.71
C MET A 1 25.57 2.75 5.90
N GLY A 2 25.82 3.00 4.62
CA GLY A 2 24.91 3.77 3.76
C GLY A 2 23.70 2.93 3.39
N GLY A 3 22.57 3.16 4.07
CA GLY A 3 21.30 2.58 3.68
C GLY A 3 20.93 3.05 2.27
N HIS A 4 20.90 2.12 1.31
CA HIS A 4 20.22 2.36 0.04
C HIS A 4 18.75 2.63 0.37
N LYS A 5 18.33 3.91 0.40
CA LYS A 5 16.91 4.26 0.34
C LYS A 5 16.39 3.68 -0.97
N MET A 6 15.68 2.57 -0.89
CA MET A 6 14.90 2.05 -2.01
C MET A 6 13.99 3.20 -2.46
N LYS A 7 14.05 3.59 -3.74
CA LYS A 7 13.13 4.61 -4.27
C LYS A 7 11.71 4.11 -4.02
N ASP A 8 10.88 4.96 -3.41
CA ASP A 8 9.52 4.58 -3.08
C ASP A 8 8.76 4.20 -4.35
N LEU A 9 8.23 2.97 -4.38
CA LEU A 9 7.38 2.48 -5.45
C LEU A 9 5.92 2.71 -5.06
N ILE A 10 5.35 3.83 -5.49
CA ILE A 10 3.96 4.15 -5.19
C ILE A 10 3.01 3.49 -6.19
N GLY A 11 2.06 2.73 -5.65
CA GLY A 11 1.00 2.10 -6.41
C GLY A 11 -0.03 3.11 -6.93
N LYS A 12 -0.91 2.66 -7.82
CA LYS A 12 -1.99 3.45 -8.41
C LYS A 12 -2.91 4.04 -7.33
N CYS A 13 -3.13 3.29 -6.24
CA CYS A 13 -3.92 3.70 -5.08
C CYS A 13 -3.18 4.57 -4.06
N GLY A 14 -1.89 4.88 -4.29
CA GLY A 14 -1.07 5.62 -3.32
C GLY A 14 -0.33 4.75 -2.32
N PHE A 15 -0.63 3.45 -2.19
CA PHE A 15 0.12 2.60 -1.26
C PHE A 15 1.58 2.49 -1.68
N ASN A 16 2.48 2.51 -0.71
CA ASN A 16 3.91 2.34 -0.93
C ASN A 16 4.20 0.85 -1.11
N CYS A 17 4.22 0.38 -2.37
CA CYS A 17 4.47 -1.01 -2.71
C CYS A 17 5.87 -1.46 -2.27
N SER A 18 6.90 -0.60 -2.31
CA SER A 18 8.24 -0.98 -1.85
C SER A 18 8.30 -1.32 -0.36
N ARG A 19 7.35 -0.84 0.44
CA ARG A 19 7.25 -1.15 1.88
C ARG A 19 6.04 -2.04 2.22
N CYS A 20 5.22 -2.37 1.23
CA CYS A 20 4.08 -3.26 1.43
C CYS A 20 4.57 -4.68 1.67
N GLY A 21 4.09 -5.33 2.73
CA GLY A 21 4.47 -6.69 3.05
C GLY A 21 4.17 -7.69 1.93
N SER A 22 3.04 -7.56 1.24
CA SER A 22 2.67 -8.48 0.15
C SER A 22 3.45 -8.27 -1.15
N TYR A 23 4.28 -7.23 -1.25
CA TYR A 23 5.08 -6.99 -2.44
C TYR A 23 6.13 -8.08 -2.61
N LYS A 24 6.35 -8.52 -3.85
CA LYS A 24 7.22 -9.68 -4.17
C LYS A 24 8.61 -9.62 -3.55
N GLU A 25 9.17 -8.42 -3.38
CA GLU A 25 10.50 -8.24 -2.80
C GLU A 25 10.53 -8.37 -1.27
N ASN A 26 9.37 -8.24 -0.63
CA ASN A 26 9.17 -8.26 0.82
C ASN A 26 8.53 -9.57 1.32
N LEU A 27 8.05 -10.44 0.43
CA LEU A 27 7.38 -11.70 0.75
C LEU A 27 8.12 -12.91 0.17
N LYS A 28 9.30 -13.22 0.72
CA LYS A 28 10.21 -14.25 0.18
C LYS A 28 10.12 -15.57 0.94
N THR A 29 9.95 -15.51 2.25
CA THR A 29 9.95 -16.69 3.12
C THR A 29 8.61 -16.92 3.82
N ASN A 30 8.50 -18.03 4.56
CA ASN A 30 7.32 -18.30 5.39
C ASN A 30 7.27 -17.37 6.61
N GLU A 31 8.42 -16.97 7.12
CA GLU A 31 8.56 -16.00 8.21
C GLU A 31 8.03 -14.63 7.78
N ASP A 32 8.31 -14.19 6.54
CA ASP A 32 7.75 -12.95 5.98
C ASP A 32 6.21 -13.03 5.95
N ARG A 33 5.66 -14.15 5.47
CA ARG A 33 4.21 -14.39 5.40
C ARG A 33 3.57 -14.32 6.77
N GLN A 34 4.18 -14.96 7.77
CA GLN A 34 3.71 -14.95 9.15
C GLN A 34 3.75 -13.53 9.73
N ARG A 35 4.89 -12.83 9.59
CA ARG A 35 5.09 -11.46 10.07
C ARG A 35 4.02 -10.51 9.54
N ILE A 36 3.69 -10.61 8.25
CA ILE A 36 2.71 -9.71 7.61
C ILE A 36 1.28 -10.07 8.02
N SER A 37 0.95 -11.37 8.10
CA SER A 37 -0.34 -11.81 8.61
C SER A 37 -0.59 -11.32 10.04
N ASP A 38 0.40 -11.46 10.91
CA ASP A 38 0.31 -11.03 12.31
C ASP A 38 0.29 -9.50 12.42
N GLY A 39 1.06 -8.78 11.60
CA GLY A 39 1.02 -7.32 11.53
C GLY A 39 -0.34 -6.80 11.08
N TRP A 40 -0.92 -7.38 10.02
CA TRP A 40 -2.27 -7.00 9.57
C TRP A 40 -3.34 -7.33 10.60
N HIS A 41 -3.22 -8.46 11.31
CA HIS A 41 -4.12 -8.76 12.41
C HIS A 41 -3.98 -7.74 13.54
N LYS A 42 -2.75 -7.48 14.00
CA LYS A 42 -2.45 -6.55 15.09
C LYS A 42 -2.88 -5.11 14.78
N TYR A 43 -2.65 -4.62 13.55
CA TYR A 43 -2.85 -3.20 13.20
C TYR A 43 -4.13 -2.89 12.42
N PHE A 44 -4.66 -3.86 11.68
CA PHE A 44 -5.88 -3.69 10.89
C PHE A 44 -6.99 -4.69 11.22
N GLY A 45 -6.72 -5.70 12.08
CA GLY A 45 -7.76 -6.53 12.70
C GLY A 45 -8.33 -7.58 11.77
N PHE A 46 -7.84 -7.62 10.53
CA PHE A 46 -8.10 -8.70 9.61
C PHE A 46 -6.88 -9.63 9.57
N ARG A 47 -7.14 -10.93 9.44
CA ARG A 47 -6.10 -11.93 9.26
C ARG A 47 -6.22 -12.54 7.88
N MET A 48 -5.11 -12.58 7.16
CA MET A 48 -4.99 -13.40 5.97
C MET A 48 -4.17 -14.65 6.31
N ASP A 49 -4.57 -15.80 5.80
CA ASP A 49 -3.78 -17.02 5.98
C ASP A 49 -2.40 -16.82 5.30
N PRO A 50 -1.28 -16.91 6.04
CA PRO A 50 0.08 -16.79 5.51
C PRO A 50 0.33 -17.63 4.25
N GLN A 51 -0.26 -18.82 4.16
CA GLN A 51 -0.09 -19.75 3.04
C GLN A 51 -0.81 -19.27 1.78
N THR A 52 -1.87 -18.47 1.94
CA THR A 52 -2.67 -17.91 0.84
C THR A 52 -2.20 -16.52 0.40
N LEU A 53 -1.27 -15.89 1.14
CA LEU A 53 -0.73 -14.58 0.79
C LEU A 53 -0.11 -14.60 -0.60
N LEU A 54 -0.57 -13.69 -1.44
CA LEU A 54 -0.07 -13.56 -2.80
C LEU A 54 1.20 -12.70 -2.83
N ARG A 55 2.23 -13.18 -3.54
CA ARG A 55 3.37 -12.33 -3.94
C ARG A 55 2.91 -11.36 -5.01
N CYS A 56 2.58 -10.14 -4.60
CA CYS A 56 2.08 -9.12 -5.50
C CYS A 56 3.24 -8.45 -6.25
N ASP A 57 3.16 -8.43 -7.58
CA ASP A 57 4.10 -7.71 -8.46
C ASP A 57 3.94 -6.18 -8.39
N GLY A 58 2.93 -5.69 -7.67
CA GLY A 58 2.56 -4.28 -7.67
C GLY A 58 1.89 -3.86 -8.97
N CYS A 59 1.20 -2.72 -8.97
CA CYS A 59 0.35 -2.29 -10.09
C CYS A 59 1.04 -1.42 -11.15
N GLN A 60 2.34 -1.14 -10.99
CA GLN A 60 3.12 -0.39 -11.98
C GLN A 60 3.73 -1.27 -13.07
N VAL A 61 3.78 -2.59 -12.86
CA VAL A 61 4.23 -3.55 -13.87
C VAL A 61 3.24 -3.57 -15.06
N PRO A 62 3.69 -3.57 -16.32
CA PRO A 62 2.81 -3.70 -17.48
C PRO A 62 1.98 -5.01 -17.45
N GLN A 63 0.82 -5.04 -18.10
CA GLN A 63 -0.04 -6.24 -18.10
C GLN A 63 0.53 -7.35 -18.99
N GLU A 64 1.33 -6.98 -19.98
CA GLU A 64 2.04 -7.83 -20.95
C GLU A 64 3.02 -8.77 -20.24
N GLU A 65 3.59 -8.33 -19.12
CA GLU A 65 4.48 -9.12 -18.25
C GLU A 65 3.72 -10.13 -17.36
N LYS A 66 2.38 -10.20 -17.49
CA LYS A 66 1.50 -11.10 -16.73
C LYS A 66 1.73 -11.05 -15.20
N PRO A 67 1.67 -9.85 -14.57
CA PRO A 67 1.98 -9.68 -13.16
C PRO A 67 0.96 -10.37 -12.25
N MET A 68 1.46 -11.03 -11.21
CA MET A 68 0.68 -11.63 -10.14
C MET A 68 0.15 -10.54 -9.20
N ARG A 69 -1.18 -10.42 -9.10
CA ARG A 69 -1.86 -9.37 -8.31
C ARG A 69 -3.17 -9.86 -7.73
N TYR A 70 -3.62 -9.22 -6.67
CA TYR A 70 -5.00 -9.39 -6.19
C TYR A 70 -5.99 -8.94 -7.29
N ILE A 71 -6.81 -9.89 -7.75
CA ILE A 71 -7.61 -9.76 -8.98
C ILE A 71 -8.71 -8.67 -8.89
N ASN A 72 -9.25 -8.42 -7.70
CA ASN A 72 -10.45 -7.59 -7.52
C ASN A 72 -10.18 -6.10 -7.20
N CYS A 73 -8.97 -5.59 -7.45
CA CYS A 73 -8.64 -4.18 -7.19
C CYS A 73 -9.37 -3.23 -8.17
N ARG A 74 -10.41 -2.52 -7.69
CA ARG A 74 -11.16 -1.51 -8.45
C ARG A 74 -10.31 -0.32 -8.86
N ILE A 75 -9.49 0.23 -7.94
CA ILE A 75 -8.63 1.38 -8.21
C ILE A 75 -7.64 1.08 -9.35
N ARG A 76 -7.00 -0.09 -9.34
CA ARG A 76 -6.08 -0.50 -10.42
C ARG A 76 -6.79 -0.49 -11.78
N ARG A 77 -7.97 -1.11 -11.86
CA ARG A 77 -8.74 -1.18 -13.12
C ARG A 77 -9.13 0.22 -13.60
N CYS A 78 -9.61 1.07 -12.70
CA CYS A 78 -9.95 2.46 -13.01
C CYS A 78 -8.73 3.24 -13.53
N ALA A 79 -7.59 3.17 -12.83
CA ALA A 79 -6.40 3.91 -13.22
C ALA A 79 -5.77 3.40 -14.54
N VAL A 80 -5.85 2.09 -14.83
CA VAL A 80 -5.46 1.53 -16.13
C VAL A 80 -6.39 2.04 -17.24
N TYR A 81 -7.71 1.98 -17.02
CA TYR A 81 -8.70 2.44 -17.99
C TYR A 81 -8.53 3.93 -18.32
N ASN A 82 -8.25 4.77 -17.32
CA ASN A 82 -8.02 6.20 -17.50
C ASN A 82 -6.59 6.56 -17.94
N GLY A 83 -5.70 5.58 -18.14
CA GLY A 83 -4.33 5.84 -18.57
C GLY A 83 -3.47 6.62 -17.58
N VAL A 84 -3.83 6.62 -16.28
CA VAL A 84 -3.11 7.41 -15.25
C VAL A 84 -2.07 6.56 -14.52
N LYS A 85 -0.89 7.17 -14.26
CA LYS A 85 0.20 6.53 -13.52
C LYS A 85 -0.20 6.20 -12.09
N THR A 86 -0.79 7.18 -11.39
CA THR A 86 -1.42 7.04 -10.08
C THR A 86 -2.71 7.83 -10.03
N CYS A 87 -3.54 7.62 -9.00
CA CYS A 87 -4.71 8.45 -8.77
C CYS A 87 -4.37 9.94 -8.57
N ALA A 88 -3.14 10.29 -8.20
CA ALA A 88 -2.67 11.67 -8.12
C ALA A 88 -2.73 12.37 -9.48
N ASN A 89 -2.47 11.64 -10.56
CA ASN A 89 -2.54 12.15 -11.93
C ASN A 89 -3.97 12.21 -12.49
N CYS A 90 -4.98 11.77 -11.73
CA CYS A 90 -6.35 11.76 -12.19
C CYS A 90 -6.99 13.15 -12.02
N PRO A 91 -7.66 13.70 -13.05
CA PRO A 91 -8.41 14.95 -12.92
C PRO A 91 -9.58 14.86 -11.93
N ALA A 92 -10.13 13.67 -11.72
CA ALA A 92 -11.24 13.43 -10.79
C ALA A 92 -10.77 13.18 -9.33
N TYR A 93 -9.48 13.37 -9.03
CA TYR A 93 -8.96 13.23 -7.69
C TYR A 93 -9.38 14.42 -6.81
N ALA A 94 -9.80 14.24 -5.55
CA ALA A 94 -9.91 12.98 -4.80
C ALA A 94 -11.34 12.39 -4.89
N CYS A 95 -11.49 11.21 -5.52
CA CYS A 95 -12.77 10.50 -5.62
C CYS A 95 -13.03 9.56 -4.43
N GLU A 96 -14.28 9.12 -4.27
CA GLU A 96 -14.72 8.33 -3.12
C GLU A 96 -13.97 7.00 -2.97
N GLU A 97 -13.70 6.29 -4.08
CA GLU A 97 -12.95 5.03 -4.06
C GLU A 97 -11.55 5.20 -3.44
N VAL A 98 -10.87 6.32 -3.70
CA VAL A 98 -9.55 6.61 -3.14
C VAL A 98 -9.64 6.94 -1.64
N LYS A 99 -10.67 7.70 -1.25
CA LYS A 99 -10.93 8.05 0.16
C LYS A 99 -11.20 6.79 0.98
N VAL A 100 -12.11 5.93 0.53
CA VAL A 100 -12.45 4.67 1.21
C VAL A 100 -11.26 3.73 1.29
N ASN A 101 -10.44 3.63 0.24
CA ASN A 101 -9.28 2.75 0.23
C ASN A 101 -8.21 3.16 1.26
N SER A 102 -8.16 4.43 1.68
CA SER A 102 -7.17 4.95 2.62
C SER A 102 -7.73 5.26 4.00
N SER A 103 -9.05 5.32 4.17
CA SER A 103 -9.73 5.84 5.36
C SER A 103 -9.46 5.05 6.65
N GLY A 104 -8.91 3.83 6.59
CA GLY A 104 -8.64 2.98 7.76
C GLY A 104 -7.20 2.96 8.28
N HIS A 105 -6.25 3.63 7.61
CA HIS A 105 -4.82 3.33 7.78
C HIS A 105 -4.02 4.47 8.46
N THR A 106 -4.65 5.28 9.32
CA THR A 106 -3.95 6.36 10.04
C THR A 106 -3.41 5.90 11.39
N ARG A 107 -2.36 6.56 11.90
CA ARG A 107 -1.78 6.25 13.22
C ARG A 107 -2.85 6.33 14.30
N GLU A 108 -3.62 7.40 14.31
CA GLU A 108 -4.63 7.70 15.32
C GLU A 108 -5.70 6.60 15.36
N LYS A 109 -6.16 6.12 14.19
CA LYS A 109 -7.15 5.05 14.13
C LYS A 109 -6.61 3.72 14.64
N VAL A 110 -5.35 3.42 14.35
CA VAL A 110 -4.74 2.18 14.81
C VAL A 110 -4.44 2.24 16.32
N GLU A 111 -3.92 3.36 16.83
CA GLU A 111 -3.66 3.56 18.25
C GLU A 111 -4.95 3.58 19.08
N ALA A 112 -5.99 4.29 18.61
CA ALA A 112 -7.30 4.30 19.27
C ALA A 112 -7.88 2.89 19.40
N ARG A 113 -7.61 2.02 18.44
CA ARG A 113 -8.06 0.64 18.45
C ARG A 113 -7.20 -0.26 19.35
N LEU A 114 -5.88 -0.05 19.35
CA LEU A 114 -4.96 -0.79 20.22
C LEU A 114 -5.08 -0.38 21.68
N GLY A 115 -5.51 0.85 21.97
CA GLY A 115 -5.56 1.42 23.31
C GLY A 115 -4.18 1.84 23.83
N ASN A 116 -3.14 1.84 22.99
CA ASN A 116 -1.78 2.24 23.34
C ASN A 116 -1.08 2.96 22.17
N PRO A 117 -0.09 3.82 22.45
CA PRO A 117 0.74 4.41 21.41
C PRO A 117 1.48 3.34 20.61
N MET A 118 1.62 3.59 19.31
CA MET A 118 2.35 2.71 18.40
C MET A 118 3.82 3.14 18.32
N PRO A 119 4.78 2.21 18.42
CA PRO A 119 6.19 2.53 18.13
C PRO A 119 6.37 3.04 16.71
N GLU A 120 7.25 4.04 16.52
CA GLU A 120 7.50 4.66 15.22
C GLU A 120 7.92 3.64 14.15
N GLU A 121 8.77 2.68 14.51
CA GLU A 121 9.22 1.61 13.60
C GLU A 121 8.05 0.75 13.10
N GLU A 122 7.13 0.38 13.99
CA GLU A 122 5.95 -0.42 13.66
C GLU A 122 4.98 0.36 12.78
N TYR A 123 4.82 1.66 13.04
CA TYR A 123 4.05 2.55 12.19
C TYR A 123 4.61 2.62 10.77
N LEU A 124 5.91 2.86 10.64
CA LEU A 124 6.58 2.95 9.34
C LEU A 124 6.56 1.63 8.57
N ALA A 125 6.54 0.49 9.28
CA ALA A 125 6.49 -0.83 8.67
C ALA A 125 5.08 -1.29 8.28
N PHE A 126 4.07 -1.01 9.11
CA PHE A 126 2.76 -1.64 8.97
C PHE A 126 1.61 -0.69 8.69
N VAL A 127 1.73 0.62 8.94
CA VAL A 127 0.62 1.58 8.81
C VAL A 127 0.89 2.58 7.71
N GLU A 128 2.02 3.28 7.79
CA GLU A 128 2.43 4.33 6.84
C GLU A 128 2.37 3.88 5.37
N PRO A 129 2.82 2.65 4.99
CA PRO A 129 2.76 2.21 3.60
C PRO A 129 1.35 2.16 3.01
N TYR A 130 0.32 2.09 3.85
CA TYR A 130 -1.09 2.02 3.44
C TYR A 130 -1.81 3.37 3.54
N GLN A 131 -1.11 4.46 3.87
CA GLN A 131 -1.65 5.82 3.83
C GLN A 131 -1.68 6.36 2.40
N GLY A 132 -2.49 5.73 1.54
CA GLY A 132 -2.53 6.03 0.12
C GLY A 132 -2.82 7.49 -0.20
N VAL A 133 -3.82 8.09 0.47
CA VAL A 133 -4.16 9.51 0.28
C VAL A 133 -2.98 10.43 0.55
N LYS A 134 -2.26 10.24 1.67
CA LYS A 134 -1.07 11.03 2.01
C LYS A 134 -0.04 11.02 0.86
N HIS A 135 0.34 9.84 0.39
CA HIS A 135 1.32 9.73 -0.71
C HIS A 135 0.79 10.32 -2.02
N LEU A 136 -0.52 10.21 -2.29
CA LEU A 136 -1.11 10.80 -3.50
C LEU A 136 -1.12 12.32 -3.43
N GLU A 137 -1.38 12.92 -2.27
CA GLU A 137 -1.30 14.37 -2.07
C GLU A 137 0.14 14.88 -2.24
N GLU A 138 1.12 14.18 -1.68
CA GLU A 138 2.55 14.48 -1.88
C GLU A 138 2.95 14.42 -3.36
N ILE A 139 2.49 13.38 -4.09
CA ILE A 139 2.72 13.30 -5.53
C ILE A 139 2.02 14.46 -6.25
N ARG A 140 0.79 14.80 -5.91
CA ARG A 140 0.05 15.91 -6.57
C ARG A 140 0.74 17.25 -6.39
N ALA A 141 1.19 17.55 -5.17
CA ALA A 141 1.93 18.77 -4.90
C ALA A 141 3.23 18.86 -5.74
N SER A 142 3.84 17.72 -6.07
CA SER A 142 5.01 17.68 -6.97
C SER A 142 4.69 17.77 -8.47
N LEU A 143 3.42 17.63 -8.86
CA LEU A 143 2.94 17.74 -10.25
C LEU A 143 2.46 19.16 -10.59
N GLU A 144 2.19 19.98 -9.57
CA GLU A 144 1.84 21.39 -9.73
C GLU A 144 3.11 22.17 -10.13
N PRO A 145 3.09 22.97 -11.22
CA PRO A 145 4.19 23.85 -11.62
C PRO A 145 4.52 24.93 -10.59
#